data_AF-A0A847EX97-F1
#
_entry.id   AF-A0A847EX97-F1
#
_cell.length_a   1.000
_cell.length_b   1.000
_cell.length_c   1.000
_cell.angle_alpha   90.00
_cell.angle_beta   90.00
_cell.angle_gamma   90.00
#
_symmetry.space_group_name_H-M   'P 1'
#
loop_
_entity.id
_entity.type
_entity.pdbx_description
1 polymer ?
#
loop_
_entity_poly.entity_id
_entity_poly.type
_entity_poly.pdbx_seq_one_letter_code
_entity_poly.pdbx_strand_id
1 'polypeptide(L)'
;MKSIVKHTALSLCLAVGLGSCSDFFDLLPLNEIVLESYYTEENDITSVINSCYAGLQSQDCILRMAVWGEFRSDNISEGSGTSNEDVQLLRENILPTTAYAEWAPFYSVINRCNTVMYYAPLVQQRDPNYTESEMRANLAEVKALRALCYFYLIRAYRDVPFVTEPSIDDDVKKYRIAATPFDSIIGFLVTDLEAVKNDAVRRYADKSANTARMTRTGIYALLADLYLWKGDYDACVESCDQVIEAKLNQYNEEVALYGNNTDVELFKEYPLISQHASGSTRSGNTSTRIFGEG
;
A
#
# COMPACT_ATOMS: atom_id res chain seq x y z
N MET A 1 -40.73 69.91 -2.18
CA MET A 1 -40.87 68.68 -1.36
C MET A 1 -41.19 67.41 -2.17
N LYS A 2 -41.90 67.45 -3.30
CA LYS A 2 -42.22 66.22 -4.08
C LYS A 2 -41.05 65.59 -4.88
N SER A 3 -39.97 66.33 -5.18
CA SER A 3 -38.78 65.78 -5.87
C SER A 3 -37.78 65.14 -4.91
N ILE A 4 -37.63 65.69 -3.70
CA ILE A 4 -36.71 65.18 -2.68
C ILE A 4 -37.13 63.78 -2.22
N VAL A 5 -38.44 63.57 -2.00
CA VAL A 5 -39.01 62.25 -1.62
C VAL A 5 -38.75 61.18 -2.69
N LYS A 6 -38.74 61.56 -3.99
CA LYS A 6 -38.44 60.63 -5.10
C LYS A 6 -36.98 60.20 -5.13
N HIS A 7 -36.04 61.10 -4.81
CA HIS A 7 -34.61 60.78 -4.80
C HIS A 7 -34.17 60.00 -3.55
N THR A 8 -34.81 60.23 -2.39
CA THR A 8 -34.60 59.40 -1.19
C THR A 8 -35.21 58.01 -1.31
N ALA A 9 -36.37 57.87 -1.96
CA ALA A 9 -36.96 56.55 -2.22
C ALA A 9 -36.13 55.71 -3.21
N LEU A 10 -35.53 56.36 -4.22
CA LEU A 10 -34.65 55.69 -5.19
C LEU A 10 -33.30 55.26 -4.58
N SER A 11 -32.75 56.05 -3.65
CA SER A 11 -31.52 55.69 -2.92
C SER A 11 -31.76 54.56 -1.91
N LEU A 12 -32.94 54.49 -1.30
CA LEU A 12 -33.29 53.42 -0.36
C LEU A 12 -33.54 52.08 -1.07
N CYS A 13 -34.14 52.10 -2.27
CA CYS A 13 -34.29 50.89 -3.09
C CYS A 13 -32.96 50.33 -3.62
N LEU A 14 -31.93 51.16 -3.81
CA LEU A 14 -30.62 50.70 -4.29
C LEU A 14 -29.76 50.08 -3.18
N ALA A 15 -30.03 50.40 -1.91
CA ALA A 15 -29.30 49.86 -0.76
C ALA A 15 -29.76 48.45 -0.33
N VAL A 16 -30.97 48.01 -0.74
CA VAL A 16 -31.52 46.68 -0.38
C VAL A 16 -31.04 45.57 -1.31
N GLY A 17 -30.33 45.91 -2.41
CA GLY A 17 -29.85 44.93 -3.41
C GLY A 17 -28.46 44.34 -3.14
N LEU A 18 -27.73 44.76 -2.11
CA LEU A 18 -26.37 44.29 -1.81
C LEU A 18 -26.32 43.15 -0.77
N GLY A 19 -27.47 42.56 -0.45
CA GLY A 19 -27.56 41.34 0.37
C GLY A 19 -27.10 40.10 -0.39
N SER A 20 -25.78 39.90 -0.42
CA SER A 20 -25.13 38.59 -0.27
C SER A 20 -25.77 37.38 -0.97
N CYS A 21 -25.45 37.18 -2.25
CA CYS A 21 -25.29 35.82 -2.77
C CYS A 21 -23.90 35.31 -2.37
N SER A 22 -23.77 34.78 -1.14
CA SER A 22 -22.57 34.01 -0.74
C SER A 22 -22.48 32.71 -1.54
N ASP A 23 -23.64 32.06 -1.75
CA ASP A 23 -23.72 30.70 -2.30
C ASP A 23 -23.36 30.59 -3.79
N PHE A 24 -23.21 31.72 -4.49
CA PHE A 24 -22.77 31.74 -5.90
C PHE A 24 -21.26 31.55 -6.04
N PHE A 25 -20.48 31.88 -5.01
CA PHE A 25 -19.02 31.72 -5.01
C PHE A 25 -18.57 30.40 -4.38
N ASP A 26 -19.45 29.69 -3.68
CA ASP A 26 -19.19 28.36 -3.12
C ASP A 26 -19.61 27.25 -4.11
N LEU A 27 -19.31 27.44 -5.40
CA LEU A 27 -19.45 26.38 -6.39
C LEU A 27 -18.30 25.38 -6.20
N LEU A 28 -18.55 24.37 -5.36
CA LEU A 28 -17.69 23.20 -5.30
C LEU A 28 -17.65 22.55 -6.70
N PRO A 29 -16.49 22.12 -7.19
CA PRO A 29 -16.37 21.47 -8.49
C PRO A 29 -17.34 20.28 -8.59
N LEU A 30 -18.34 20.39 -9.47
CA LEU A 30 -19.41 19.39 -9.65
C LEU A 30 -18.88 17.98 -10.03
N ASN A 31 -17.63 17.89 -10.46
CA ASN A 31 -16.97 16.66 -10.92
C ASN A 31 -15.75 16.26 -10.07
N GLU A 32 -15.45 16.98 -9.00
CA GLU A 32 -14.36 16.62 -8.10
C GLU A 32 -14.90 16.41 -6.70
N ILE A 33 -14.49 15.29 -6.11
CA ILE A 33 -14.74 15.04 -4.70
C ILE A 33 -13.90 16.05 -3.93
N VAL A 34 -14.56 16.92 -3.17
CA VAL A 34 -13.88 17.86 -2.26
C VAL A 34 -13.25 17.03 -1.14
N LEU A 35 -11.92 17.07 -1.02
CA LEU A 35 -11.16 16.27 -0.06
C LEU A 35 -11.68 16.42 1.39
N GLU A 36 -12.17 17.62 1.71
CA GLU A 36 -12.71 17.99 3.02
C GLU A 36 -14.03 17.28 3.37
N SER A 37 -14.79 16.85 2.37
CA SER A 37 -16.09 16.15 2.53
C SER A 37 -16.07 14.68 2.13
N TYR A 38 -14.94 14.15 1.64
CA TYR A 38 -14.86 12.76 1.18
C TYR A 38 -14.83 11.75 2.33
N TYR A 39 -14.07 12.02 3.38
CA TYR A 39 -13.80 11.03 4.43
C TYR A 39 -14.86 11.10 5.53
N THR A 40 -15.92 10.32 5.37
CA THR A 40 -17.10 10.37 6.24
C THR A 40 -17.44 9.04 6.89
N GLU A 41 -17.29 7.93 6.18
CA GLU A 41 -17.65 6.58 6.65
C GLU A 41 -16.53 5.56 6.40
N GLU A 42 -16.63 4.38 7.03
CA GLU A 42 -15.65 3.29 6.86
C GLU A 42 -15.40 2.90 5.40
N ASN A 43 -16.43 2.94 4.55
CA ASN A 43 -16.31 2.59 3.14
C ASN A 43 -15.37 3.53 2.37
N ASP A 44 -15.30 4.81 2.76
CA ASP A 44 -14.39 5.78 2.16
C ASP A 44 -12.94 5.37 2.44
N ILE A 45 -12.65 4.97 3.68
CA ILE A 45 -11.33 4.47 4.09
C ILE A 45 -11.00 3.17 3.32
N THR A 46 -11.94 2.23 3.27
CA THR A 46 -11.75 0.96 2.55
C THR A 46 -11.49 1.19 1.06
N SER A 47 -12.15 2.17 0.44
CA SER A 47 -11.93 2.54 -0.96
C SER A 47 -10.51 3.06 -1.21
N VAL A 48 -9.97 3.88 -0.30
CA VAL A 48 -8.58 4.35 -0.40
C VAL A 48 -7.58 3.22 -0.14
N ILE A 49 -7.85 2.30 0.80
CA ILE A 49 -7.02 1.09 0.99
C ILE A 49 -6.97 0.26 -0.30
N ASN A 50 -8.11 0.02 -0.93
CA ASN A 50 -8.18 -0.69 -2.22
C ASN A 50 -7.38 0.04 -3.31
N SER A 51 -7.37 1.38 -3.30
CA SER A 51 -6.54 2.16 -4.21
C SER A 51 -5.04 2.00 -3.97
N CYS A 52 -4.61 1.71 -2.73
CA CYS A 52 -3.20 1.41 -2.42
C CYS A 52 -2.79 0.11 -3.12
N TYR A 53 -3.61 -0.94 -2.98
CA TYR A 53 -3.39 -2.21 -3.68
C TYR A 53 -3.42 -2.07 -5.20
N ALA A 54 -4.40 -1.33 -5.74
CA ALA A 54 -4.49 -1.10 -7.17
C ALA A 54 -3.24 -0.37 -7.72
N GLY A 55 -2.71 0.60 -6.96
CA GLY A 55 -1.46 1.28 -7.31
C GLY A 55 -0.26 0.34 -7.27
N LEU A 56 -0.16 -0.52 -6.25
CA LEU A 56 0.94 -1.48 -6.13
C LEU A 56 0.91 -2.58 -7.22
N GLN A 57 -0.29 -2.99 -7.63
CA GLN A 57 -0.51 -3.97 -8.71
C GLN A 57 -0.47 -3.35 -10.11
N SER A 58 -0.31 -2.03 -10.23
CA SER A 58 -0.16 -1.37 -11.52
C SER A 58 1.05 -1.91 -12.27
N GLN A 59 0.97 -1.90 -13.60
CA GLN A 59 2.08 -2.30 -14.46
C GLN A 59 3.37 -1.53 -14.12
N ASP A 60 3.24 -0.25 -13.78
CA ASP A 60 4.36 0.60 -13.38
C ASP A 60 5.11 0.10 -12.14
N CYS A 61 4.39 -0.31 -11.09
CA CYS A 61 5.01 -0.87 -9.89
C CYS A 61 5.52 -2.29 -10.15
N ILE A 62 4.74 -3.15 -10.80
CA ILE A 62 5.08 -4.55 -11.02
C ILE A 62 6.34 -4.71 -11.87
N LEU A 63 6.45 -3.97 -12.99
CA LEU A 63 7.66 -4.03 -13.82
C LEU A 63 8.88 -3.49 -13.08
N ARG A 64 8.73 -2.43 -12.27
CA ARG A 64 9.84 -1.93 -11.43
C ARG A 64 10.26 -2.91 -10.35
N MET A 65 9.33 -3.64 -9.71
CA MET A 65 9.68 -4.71 -8.77
C MET A 65 10.49 -5.83 -9.45
N ALA A 66 10.10 -6.21 -10.67
CA ALA A 66 10.85 -7.19 -11.46
C ALA A 66 12.23 -6.67 -11.88
N VAL A 67 12.31 -5.42 -12.37
CA VAL A 67 13.56 -4.80 -12.83
C VAL A 67 14.53 -4.55 -11.67
N TRP A 68 14.04 -4.06 -10.53
CA TRP A 68 14.88 -3.80 -9.38
C TRP A 68 15.36 -5.07 -8.69
N GLY A 69 14.63 -6.18 -8.84
CA GLY A 69 14.99 -7.51 -8.37
C GLY A 69 15.66 -8.36 -9.46
N GLU A 70 14.96 -9.41 -9.90
CA GLU A 70 15.52 -10.51 -10.70
C GLU A 70 16.00 -10.14 -12.10
N PHE A 71 15.46 -9.10 -12.73
CA PHE A 71 15.82 -8.77 -14.12
C PHE A 71 17.30 -8.40 -14.29
N ARG A 72 17.95 -7.93 -13.22
CA ARG A 72 19.36 -7.55 -13.16
C ARG A 72 20.24 -8.64 -12.55
N SER A 73 19.68 -9.83 -12.37
CA SER A 73 20.43 -11.01 -11.94
C SER A 73 20.96 -11.80 -13.12
N ASP A 74 21.70 -12.87 -12.85
CA ASP A 74 22.13 -13.86 -13.83
C ASP A 74 21.08 -14.95 -14.11
N ASN A 75 19.87 -14.82 -13.54
CA ASN A 75 18.75 -15.75 -13.76
C ASN A 75 17.97 -15.49 -15.07
N ILE A 76 18.16 -14.32 -15.69
CA ILE A 76 17.45 -13.90 -16.91
C ILE A 76 18.45 -13.53 -17.99
N SER A 77 18.23 -14.00 -19.22
CA SER A 77 19.06 -13.69 -20.39
C SER A 77 18.23 -13.08 -21.51
N GLU A 78 18.89 -12.31 -22.38
CA GLU A 78 18.26 -11.78 -23.60
C GLU A 78 17.70 -12.92 -24.48
N GLY A 79 16.53 -12.67 -25.06
CA GLY A 79 15.87 -13.56 -26.00
C GLY A 79 15.63 -12.87 -27.34
N SER A 80 15.11 -13.62 -28.30
CA SER A 80 14.71 -13.04 -29.58
C SER A 80 13.60 -12.01 -29.37
N GLY A 81 13.87 -10.75 -29.69
CA GLY A 81 12.90 -9.64 -29.59
C GLY A 81 12.99 -8.79 -28.33
N THR A 82 14.00 -9.02 -27.47
CA THR A 82 14.28 -8.10 -26.34
C THR A 82 14.56 -6.68 -26.86
N SER A 83 13.92 -5.68 -26.26
CA SER A 83 14.10 -4.29 -26.68
C SER A 83 15.52 -3.80 -26.37
N ASN A 84 16.01 -2.78 -27.07
CA ASN A 84 17.33 -2.22 -26.78
C ASN A 84 17.41 -1.66 -25.35
N GLU A 85 16.31 -1.11 -24.82
CA GLU A 85 16.25 -0.61 -23.43
C GLU A 85 16.42 -1.75 -22.43
N ASP A 86 15.71 -2.86 -22.62
CA ASP A 86 15.83 -4.05 -21.78
C ASP A 86 17.22 -4.69 -21.87
N VAL A 87 17.83 -4.69 -23.06
CA VAL A 87 19.24 -5.12 -23.22
C VAL A 87 20.19 -4.22 -22.43
N GLN A 88 19.94 -2.90 -22.37
CA GLN A 88 20.77 -2.03 -21.52
C GLN A 88 20.58 -2.34 -20.03
N LEU A 89 19.34 -2.62 -19.59
CA LEU A 89 19.06 -3.02 -18.21
C LEU A 89 19.79 -4.31 -17.84
N LEU A 90 19.73 -5.34 -18.69
CA LEU A 90 20.43 -6.63 -18.51
C LEU A 90 21.96 -6.48 -18.48
N ARG A 91 22.48 -5.39 -19.05
CA ARG A 91 23.91 -5.06 -19.06
C ARG A 91 24.29 -4.06 -17.97
N GLU A 92 23.40 -3.81 -17.01
CA GLU A 92 23.58 -2.86 -15.91
C GLU A 92 23.85 -1.42 -16.37
N ASN A 93 23.45 -1.07 -17.60
CA ASN A 93 23.61 0.27 -18.14
C ASN A 93 22.34 1.10 -17.90
N ILE A 94 22.20 1.59 -16.67
CA ILE A 94 21.04 2.36 -16.21
C ILE A 94 21.37 3.86 -16.20
N LEU A 95 20.56 4.63 -16.91
CA LEU A 95 20.68 6.09 -16.99
C LEU A 95 19.55 6.77 -16.23
N PRO A 96 19.69 8.04 -15.81
CA PRO A 96 18.60 8.80 -15.20
C PRO A 96 17.35 8.93 -16.10
N THR A 97 17.50 8.75 -17.41
CA THR A 97 16.42 8.77 -18.39
C THR A 97 15.75 7.41 -18.61
N THR A 98 16.27 6.34 -18.01
CA THR A 98 15.68 5.00 -18.09
C THR A 98 14.37 4.99 -17.29
N ALA A 99 13.28 4.49 -17.87
CA ALA A 99 11.95 4.57 -17.26
C ALA A 99 11.87 3.91 -15.88
N TYR A 100 12.68 2.88 -15.64
CA TYR A 100 12.72 2.15 -14.36
C TYR A 100 13.64 2.80 -13.31
N ALA A 101 14.31 3.90 -13.63
CA ALA A 101 15.12 4.68 -12.68
C ALA A 101 14.30 5.68 -11.87
N GLU A 102 13.02 5.90 -12.20
CA GLU A 102 12.10 6.71 -11.41
C GLU A 102 11.27 5.87 -10.42
N TRP A 103 10.98 6.48 -9.26
CA TRP A 103 10.27 5.87 -8.14
C TRP A 103 8.88 6.48 -7.89
N ALA A 104 8.45 7.43 -8.73
CA ALA A 104 7.18 8.15 -8.55
C ALA A 104 5.96 7.22 -8.33
N PRO A 105 5.82 6.07 -9.02
CA PRO A 105 4.73 5.13 -8.75
C PRO A 105 4.69 4.62 -7.31
N PHE A 106 5.84 4.29 -6.71
CA PHE A 106 5.91 3.83 -5.32
C PHE A 106 5.56 4.95 -4.33
N TYR A 107 6.03 6.18 -4.58
CA TYR A 107 5.66 7.32 -3.74
C TYR A 107 4.19 7.68 -3.84
N SER A 108 3.54 7.42 -4.99
CA SER A 108 2.09 7.56 -5.11
C SER A 108 1.35 6.59 -4.18
N VAL A 109 1.79 5.34 -4.11
CA VAL A 109 1.22 4.33 -3.18
C VAL A 109 1.50 4.72 -1.72
N ILE A 110 2.72 5.16 -1.40
CA ILE A 110 3.09 5.65 -0.06
C ILE A 110 2.17 6.80 0.36
N ASN A 111 1.93 7.76 -0.54
CA ASN A 111 1.06 8.89 -0.25
C ASN A 111 -0.38 8.43 0.07
N ARG A 112 -0.94 7.50 -0.71
CA ARG A 112 -2.27 6.92 -0.43
C ARG A 112 -2.31 6.22 0.93
N CYS A 113 -1.26 5.51 1.31
CA CYS A 113 -1.15 4.89 2.63
C CYS A 113 -1.12 5.96 3.74
N ASN A 114 -0.32 7.01 3.57
CA ASN A 114 -0.25 8.15 4.51
C ASN A 114 -1.61 8.85 4.63
N THR A 115 -2.36 8.97 3.53
CA THR A 115 -3.72 9.52 3.53
C THR A 115 -4.67 8.69 4.39
N VAL A 116 -4.65 7.35 4.26
CA VAL A 116 -5.45 6.46 5.13
C VAL A 116 -5.07 6.65 6.59
N MET A 117 -3.77 6.69 6.90
CA MET A 117 -3.29 6.87 8.28
C MET A 117 -3.73 8.19 8.90
N TYR A 118 -3.86 9.24 8.10
CA TYR A 118 -4.35 10.54 8.55
C TYR A 118 -5.86 10.58 8.75
N TYR A 119 -6.64 10.08 7.77
CA TYR A 119 -8.10 10.22 7.80
C TYR A 119 -8.82 9.13 8.58
N ALA A 120 -8.30 7.92 8.69
CA ALA A 120 -8.98 6.83 9.41
C ALA A 120 -9.32 7.18 10.87
N PRO A 121 -8.42 7.79 11.68
CA PRO A 121 -8.76 8.22 13.03
C PRO A 121 -9.81 9.34 13.08
N LEU A 122 -9.90 10.17 12.04
CA LEU A 122 -10.88 11.25 11.96
C LEU A 122 -12.28 10.71 11.60
N VAL A 123 -12.34 9.73 10.70
CA VAL A 123 -13.58 9.02 10.35
C VAL A 123 -14.08 8.23 11.54
N GLN A 124 -13.21 7.51 12.26
CA GLN A 124 -13.57 6.72 13.44
C GLN A 124 -14.24 7.56 14.54
N GLN A 125 -13.85 8.82 14.69
CA GLN A 125 -14.49 9.74 15.65
C GLN A 125 -15.90 10.19 15.25
N ARG A 126 -16.26 10.06 13.96
CA ARG A 126 -17.50 10.57 13.37
C ARG A 126 -18.49 9.46 13.04
N ASP A 127 -18.01 8.35 12.50
CA ASP A 127 -18.80 7.18 12.13
C ASP A 127 -18.84 6.17 13.28
N PRO A 128 -19.98 6.03 14.00
CA PRO A 128 -20.09 5.09 15.11
C PRO A 128 -20.05 3.61 14.67
N ASN A 129 -20.21 3.32 13.38
CA ASN A 129 -20.10 1.95 12.86
C ASN A 129 -18.65 1.55 12.63
N TYR A 130 -17.75 2.52 12.44
CA TYR A 130 -16.33 2.24 12.26
C TYR A 130 -15.67 2.04 13.62
N THR A 131 -15.50 0.78 14.00
CA THR A 131 -14.98 0.44 15.33
C THR A 131 -13.49 0.75 15.45
N GLU A 132 -13.02 0.96 16.67
CA GLU A 132 -11.58 1.14 16.93
C GLU A 132 -10.76 -0.07 16.45
N SER A 133 -11.32 -1.29 16.56
CA SER A 133 -10.65 -2.51 16.10
C SER A 133 -10.50 -2.54 14.58
N GLU A 134 -11.54 -2.16 13.82
CA GLU A 134 -11.47 -2.07 12.36
C GLU A 134 -10.49 -0.99 11.93
N MET A 135 -10.49 0.16 12.61
CA MET A 135 -9.54 1.22 12.36
C MET A 135 -8.10 0.75 12.57
N ARG A 136 -7.79 0.11 13.70
CA ARG A 136 -6.43 -0.40 13.97
C ARG A 136 -6.01 -1.47 12.97
N ALA A 137 -6.91 -2.35 12.56
CA ALA A 137 -6.65 -3.35 11.52
C ALA A 137 -6.33 -2.70 10.16
N ASN A 138 -7.10 -1.69 9.76
CA ASN A 138 -6.87 -0.90 8.54
C ASN A 138 -5.52 -0.16 8.60
N LEU A 139 -5.17 0.43 9.75
CA LEU A 139 -3.88 1.09 9.95
C LEU A 139 -2.71 0.10 9.86
N ALA A 140 -2.83 -1.08 10.46
CA ALA A 140 -1.81 -2.12 10.38
C ALA A 140 -1.55 -2.56 8.93
N GLU A 141 -2.63 -2.71 8.16
CA GLU A 141 -2.57 -3.09 6.75
C GLU A 141 -1.87 -2.02 5.89
N VAL A 142 -2.26 -0.74 5.98
CA VAL A 142 -1.62 0.30 5.16
C VAL A 142 -0.20 0.62 5.59
N LYS A 143 0.14 0.45 6.88
CA LYS A 143 1.53 0.53 7.35
C LYS A 143 2.39 -0.55 6.72
N ALA A 144 1.88 -1.78 6.62
CA ALA A 144 2.56 -2.87 5.95
C ALA A 144 2.74 -2.62 4.44
N LEU A 145 1.74 -2.06 3.76
CA LEU A 145 1.87 -1.65 2.35
C LEU A 145 2.91 -0.55 2.16
N ARG A 146 2.89 0.49 3.01
CA ARG A 146 3.91 1.55 3.00
C ARG A 146 5.31 1.00 3.25
N ALA A 147 5.44 0.10 4.23
CA ALA A 147 6.71 -0.54 4.55
C ALA A 147 7.22 -1.39 3.38
N LEU A 148 6.34 -2.13 2.70
CA LEU A 148 6.69 -2.89 1.51
C LEU A 148 7.20 -1.97 0.39
N CYS A 149 6.51 -0.85 0.13
CA CYS A 149 6.97 0.13 -0.86
C CYS A 149 8.37 0.68 -0.51
N TYR A 150 8.58 1.10 0.73
CA TYR A 150 9.89 1.56 1.18
C TYR A 150 10.94 0.46 1.12
N PHE A 151 10.59 -0.78 1.43
CA PHE A 151 11.52 -1.91 1.35
C PHE A 151 12.04 -2.15 -0.07
N TYR A 152 11.20 -2.00 -1.10
CA TYR A 152 11.68 -2.00 -2.49
C TYR A 152 12.58 -0.81 -2.79
N LEU A 153 12.22 0.40 -2.33
CA LEU A 153 13.00 1.61 -2.57
C LEU A 153 14.40 1.55 -1.95
N ILE A 154 14.50 1.17 -0.67
CA ILE A 154 15.78 1.13 0.04
C ILE A 154 16.69 0.01 -0.49
N ARG A 155 16.14 -1.08 -1.03
CA ARG A 155 16.95 -2.11 -1.70
C ARG A 155 17.47 -1.65 -3.06
N ALA A 156 16.71 -0.84 -3.78
CA ALA A 156 17.10 -0.32 -5.09
C ALA A 156 18.05 0.89 -5.03
N TYR A 157 17.84 1.80 -4.06
CA TYR A 157 18.52 3.10 -4.00
C TYR A 157 19.33 3.33 -2.72
N ARG A 158 19.23 2.43 -1.73
CA ARG A 158 19.81 2.57 -0.39
C ARG A 158 19.19 3.71 0.43
N ASP A 159 19.46 4.96 0.04
CA ASP A 159 19.01 6.16 0.73
C ASP A 159 17.93 6.87 -0.10
N VAL A 160 16.78 7.16 0.48
CA VAL A 160 15.63 7.75 -0.23
C VAL A 160 14.89 8.78 0.62
N PRO A 161 14.17 9.75 0.01
CA PRO A 161 13.32 10.66 0.77
C PRO A 161 12.28 9.90 1.62
N PHE A 162 12.30 10.08 2.93
CA PHE A 162 11.38 9.39 3.84
C PHE A 162 10.21 10.31 4.24
N VAL A 163 8.99 9.91 3.89
CA VAL A 163 7.76 10.73 3.97
C VAL A 163 6.68 9.91 4.68
N THR A 164 6.30 10.35 5.87
CA THR A 164 5.26 9.68 6.69
C THR A 164 3.93 10.40 6.70
N GLU A 165 3.90 11.63 6.21
CA GLU A 165 2.71 12.48 6.15
C GLU A 165 2.11 12.49 4.74
N PRO A 166 0.78 12.62 4.60
CA PRO A 166 0.13 12.75 3.31
C PRO A 166 0.35 14.14 2.69
N SER A 167 0.35 14.19 1.36
CA SER A 167 0.28 15.41 0.57
C SER A 167 -1.16 15.94 0.52
N ILE A 168 -1.59 16.66 1.57
CA ILE A 168 -2.93 17.25 1.68
C ILE A 168 -2.96 18.69 1.12
N ASP A 169 -1.84 19.41 1.22
CA ASP A 169 -1.71 20.79 0.74
C ASP A 169 -0.83 20.87 -0.52
N ASP A 170 -1.10 21.84 -1.39
CA ASP A 170 -0.28 22.13 -2.59
C ASP A 170 1.07 22.81 -2.29
N ASP A 171 1.54 22.81 -1.04
CA ASP A 171 2.82 23.42 -0.68
C ASP A 171 4.01 22.56 -1.13
N VAL A 172 4.44 22.77 -2.38
CA VAL A 172 5.55 22.08 -3.03
C VAL A 172 6.85 22.11 -2.20
N LYS A 173 7.04 23.11 -1.32
CA LYS A 173 8.25 23.22 -0.49
C LYS A 173 8.30 22.15 0.61
N LYS A 174 7.16 21.64 1.08
CA LYS A 174 7.10 20.54 2.06
C LYS A 174 7.63 19.22 1.48
N TYR A 175 7.74 19.09 0.15
CA TYR A 175 8.10 17.83 -0.51
C TYR A 175 9.55 17.77 -1.02
N ARG A 176 10.38 18.79 -0.76
CA ARG A 176 11.84 18.76 -1.04
C ARG A 176 12.59 18.15 0.12
N ILE A 177 12.41 16.84 0.32
CA ILE A 177 12.99 16.09 1.43
C ILE A 177 14.33 15.49 1.01
N ALA A 178 15.36 15.68 1.82
CA ALA A 178 16.66 15.06 1.61
C ALA A 178 16.55 13.53 1.76
N ALA A 179 17.43 12.79 1.08
CA ALA A 179 17.48 11.35 1.24
C ALA A 179 17.80 10.99 2.70
N THR A 180 16.98 10.12 3.28
CA THR A 180 17.20 9.55 4.61
C THR A 180 18.02 8.27 4.47
N PRO A 181 19.00 8.03 5.36
CA PRO A 181 19.84 6.83 5.28
C PRO A 181 19.04 5.52 5.41
N PHE A 182 19.48 4.48 4.69
CA PHE A 182 18.95 3.11 4.75
C PHE A 182 18.68 2.64 6.18
N ASP A 183 19.68 2.73 7.07
CA ASP A 183 19.63 2.19 8.43
C ASP A 183 18.53 2.85 9.28
N SER A 184 18.29 4.14 9.06
CA SER A 184 17.22 4.89 9.73
C SER A 184 15.85 4.45 9.23
N ILE A 185 15.70 4.27 7.92
CA ILE A 185 14.41 3.85 7.33
C ILE A 185 14.10 2.42 7.77
N ILE A 186 15.02 1.47 7.60
CA ILE A 186 14.75 0.06 7.94
C ILE A 186 14.45 -0.11 9.44
N GLY A 187 15.15 0.61 10.32
CA GLY A 187 14.87 0.62 11.76
C GLY A 187 13.49 1.18 12.09
N PHE A 188 13.07 2.25 11.42
CA PHE A 188 11.72 2.78 11.54
C PHE A 188 10.67 1.78 11.07
N LEU A 189 10.84 1.19 9.88
CA LEU A 189 9.88 0.24 9.31
C LEU A 189 9.65 -0.97 10.23
N VAL A 190 10.73 -1.55 10.76
CA VAL A 190 10.66 -2.64 11.74
C VAL A 190 9.84 -2.21 12.96
N THR A 191 10.19 -1.07 13.56
CA THR A 191 9.51 -0.57 14.76
C THR A 191 8.02 -0.30 14.51
N ASP A 192 7.69 0.30 13.36
CA ASP A 192 6.32 0.66 13.00
C ASP A 192 5.45 -0.58 12.75
N LEU A 193 6.00 -1.63 12.12
CA LEU A 193 5.30 -2.90 11.91
C LEU A 193 5.17 -3.73 13.19
N GLU A 194 6.22 -3.77 14.02
CA GLU A 194 6.19 -4.42 15.32
C GLU A 194 5.06 -3.88 16.21
N ALA A 195 4.86 -2.56 16.18
CA ALA A 195 3.83 -1.90 16.97
C ALA A 195 2.39 -2.27 16.55
N VAL A 196 2.16 -2.69 15.31
CA VAL A 196 0.80 -2.89 14.75
C VAL A 196 0.51 -4.33 14.32
N LYS A 197 1.50 -5.23 14.32
CA LYS A 197 1.32 -6.62 13.86
C LYS A 197 0.18 -7.35 14.58
N ASN A 198 -0.07 -7.02 15.85
CA ASN A 198 -1.12 -7.66 16.65
C ASN A 198 -2.54 -7.14 16.35
N ASP A 199 -2.66 -5.96 15.75
CA ASP A 199 -3.93 -5.37 15.32
C ASP A 199 -4.35 -5.87 13.93
N ALA A 200 -3.42 -6.42 13.15
CA ALA A 200 -3.68 -6.87 11.79
C ALA A 200 -4.64 -8.06 11.71
N VAL A 201 -5.44 -8.08 10.64
CA VAL A 201 -6.39 -9.16 10.36
C VAL A 201 -5.65 -10.49 10.25
N ARG A 202 -6.08 -11.49 11.05
CA ARG A 202 -5.50 -12.85 11.00
C ARG A 202 -5.99 -13.63 9.77
N ARG A 203 -7.29 -13.53 9.49
CA ARG A 203 -7.95 -14.20 8.38
C ARG A 203 -9.22 -13.42 8.02
N TYR A 204 -9.42 -13.15 6.74
CA TYR A 204 -10.66 -12.58 6.23
C TYR A 204 -11.73 -13.67 6.08
N ALA A 205 -12.99 -13.34 6.40
CA ALA A 205 -14.09 -14.29 6.29
C ALA A 205 -14.40 -14.65 4.83
N ASP A 206 -14.48 -13.64 3.96
CA ASP A 206 -14.57 -13.83 2.52
C ASP A 206 -13.15 -13.94 1.93
N LYS A 207 -12.70 -15.17 1.73
CA LYS A 207 -11.42 -15.44 1.05
C LYS A 207 -11.42 -14.84 -0.36
N SER A 208 -12.47 -15.04 -1.15
CA SER A 208 -12.49 -14.72 -2.60
C SER A 208 -12.23 -13.25 -2.91
N ALA A 209 -12.75 -12.34 -2.09
CA ALA A 209 -12.56 -10.90 -2.25
C ALA A 209 -11.27 -10.37 -1.61
N ASN A 210 -10.64 -11.13 -0.70
CA ASN A 210 -9.54 -10.64 0.15
C ASN A 210 -8.25 -11.49 0.07
N THR A 211 -8.16 -12.46 -0.84
CA THR A 211 -7.01 -13.40 -0.93
C THR A 211 -5.66 -12.70 -1.01
N ALA A 212 -5.58 -11.51 -1.61
CA ALA A 212 -4.34 -10.77 -1.82
C ALA A 212 -4.08 -9.67 -0.76
N ARG A 213 -4.95 -9.52 0.25
CA ARG A 213 -4.78 -8.49 1.29
C ARG A 213 -3.75 -8.92 2.32
N MET A 214 -3.02 -7.93 2.81
CA MET A 214 -2.03 -8.11 3.86
C MET A 214 -2.71 -8.58 5.14
N THR A 215 -2.30 -9.75 5.62
CA THR A 215 -2.72 -10.30 6.91
C THR A 215 -1.58 -10.18 7.91
N ARG A 216 -1.86 -10.47 9.19
CA ARG A 216 -0.83 -10.58 10.21
C ARG A 216 0.32 -11.50 9.79
N THR A 217 0.02 -12.63 9.15
CA THR A 217 1.05 -13.55 8.63
C THR A 217 1.89 -12.90 7.54
N GLY A 218 1.29 -12.08 6.68
CA GLY A 218 2.03 -11.28 5.70
C GLY A 218 2.93 -10.22 6.33
N ILE A 219 2.49 -9.59 7.43
CA ILE A 219 3.34 -8.66 8.20
C ILE A 219 4.54 -9.38 8.81
N TYR A 220 4.36 -10.59 9.37
CA TYR A 220 5.49 -11.39 9.87
C TYR A 220 6.48 -11.76 8.76
N ALA A 221 6.00 -12.11 7.57
CA ALA A 221 6.87 -12.37 6.42
C ALA A 221 7.67 -11.12 6.02
N LEU A 222 7.02 -9.95 5.97
CA LEU A 222 7.70 -8.68 5.68
C LEU A 222 8.69 -8.29 6.79
N LEU A 223 8.35 -8.53 8.06
CA LEU A 223 9.26 -8.33 9.18
C LEU A 223 10.49 -9.22 9.08
N ALA A 224 10.33 -10.50 8.71
CA ALA A 224 11.46 -11.40 8.49
C ALA A 224 12.42 -10.85 7.42
N ASP A 225 11.90 -10.40 6.28
CA ASP A 225 12.70 -9.74 5.23
C ASP A 225 13.42 -8.48 5.75
N LEU A 226 12.73 -7.62 6.50
CA LEU A 226 13.32 -6.40 7.06
C LEU A 226 14.40 -6.71 8.11
N TYR A 227 14.18 -7.68 8.99
CA TYR A 227 15.18 -8.12 9.97
C TYR A 227 16.41 -8.72 9.29
N LEU A 228 16.21 -9.53 8.24
CA LEU A 228 17.29 -10.10 7.45
C LEU A 228 18.17 -9.01 6.82
N TRP A 229 17.54 -8.00 6.20
CA TRP A 229 18.25 -6.87 5.58
C TRP A 229 18.89 -5.93 6.61
N LYS A 230 18.36 -5.88 7.82
CA LYS A 230 18.95 -5.18 8.97
C LYS A 230 20.14 -5.93 9.58
N GLY A 231 20.29 -7.23 9.28
CA GLY A 231 21.30 -8.10 9.87
C GLY A 231 20.93 -8.66 11.25
N ASP A 232 19.65 -8.60 11.62
CA ASP A 232 19.12 -9.15 12.88
C ASP A 232 18.57 -10.57 12.63
N TYR A 233 19.47 -11.55 12.63
CA TYR A 233 19.12 -12.92 12.25
C TYR A 233 18.21 -13.61 13.27
N ASP A 234 18.35 -13.31 14.56
CA ASP A 234 17.53 -13.93 15.61
C ASP A 234 16.06 -13.48 15.46
N ALA A 235 15.81 -12.17 15.32
CA ALA A 235 14.47 -11.64 15.10
C ALA A 235 13.86 -12.08 13.75
N CYS A 236 14.71 -12.28 12.73
CA CYS A 236 14.30 -12.87 11.46
C CYS A 236 13.78 -14.30 11.64
N VAL A 237 14.51 -15.16 12.38
CA VAL A 237 14.10 -16.55 12.64
C VAL A 237 12.78 -16.56 13.41
N GLU A 238 12.65 -15.75 14.46
CA GLU A 238 11.40 -15.65 15.23
C GLU A 238 10.21 -15.23 14.35
N SER A 239 10.42 -14.28 13.43
CA SER A 239 9.37 -13.85 12.49
C SER A 239 8.99 -14.96 11.51
N CYS A 240 9.97 -15.73 11.00
CA CYS A 240 9.73 -16.90 10.16
C CYS A 240 8.95 -18.00 10.91
N ASP A 241 9.28 -18.26 12.16
CA ASP A 241 8.58 -19.25 12.99
C ASP A 241 7.10 -18.91 13.15
N GLN A 242 6.77 -17.62 13.33
CA GLN A 242 5.37 -17.17 13.37
C GLN A 242 4.62 -17.44 12.06
N VAL A 243 5.30 -17.34 10.91
CA VAL A 243 4.71 -17.65 9.60
C VAL A 243 4.48 -19.16 9.47
N ILE A 244 5.49 -19.98 9.82
CA ILE A 244 5.42 -21.44 9.76
C ILE A 244 4.29 -21.94 10.67
N GLU A 245 4.24 -21.49 11.92
CA GLU A 245 3.21 -21.87 12.88
C GLU A 245 1.80 -21.50 12.37
N ALA A 246 1.63 -20.29 11.86
CA ALA A 246 0.35 -19.85 11.31
C ALA A 246 -0.11 -20.73 10.12
N LYS A 247 0.82 -21.15 9.25
CA LYS A 247 0.52 -22.00 8.11
C LYS A 247 0.29 -23.46 8.47
N LEU A 248 0.98 -23.99 9.49
CA LEU A 248 0.67 -25.31 10.07
C LEU A 248 -0.73 -25.33 10.68
N ASN A 249 -1.11 -24.29 11.41
CA ASN A 249 -2.46 -24.17 11.97
C ASN A 249 -3.52 -24.11 10.86
N GLN A 250 -3.28 -23.34 9.80
CA GLN A 250 -4.15 -23.31 8.63
C GLN A 250 -4.31 -24.71 8.01
N TYR A 251 -3.20 -25.44 7.79
CA TYR A 251 -3.23 -26.79 7.25
C TYR A 251 -4.07 -27.74 8.10
N ASN A 252 -3.85 -27.76 9.42
CA ASN A 252 -4.58 -28.64 10.34
C ASN A 252 -6.09 -28.35 10.35
N GLU A 253 -6.48 -27.07 10.33
CA GLU A 253 -7.88 -26.66 10.23
C GLU A 253 -8.51 -27.10 8.90
N GLU A 254 -7.82 -26.89 7.77
CA GLU A 254 -8.32 -27.24 6.45
C GLU A 254 -8.42 -28.76 6.26
N VAL A 255 -7.46 -29.55 6.78
CA VAL A 255 -7.54 -31.01 6.76
C VAL A 255 -8.74 -31.52 7.56
N ALA A 256 -9.01 -30.92 8.72
CA ALA A 256 -10.15 -31.30 9.55
C ALA A 256 -11.50 -31.01 8.86
N LEU A 257 -11.57 -29.97 8.04
CA LEU A 257 -12.81 -29.53 7.37
C LEU A 257 -13.01 -30.13 5.98
N TYR A 258 -11.94 -30.28 5.21
CA TYR A 258 -11.97 -30.56 3.76
C TYR A 258 -11.16 -31.79 3.36
N GLY A 259 -10.52 -32.49 4.31
CA GLY A 259 -9.63 -33.61 4.02
C GLY A 259 -8.39 -33.14 3.25
N ASN A 260 -8.04 -33.83 2.16
CA ASN A 260 -6.82 -33.50 1.39
C ASN A 260 -7.00 -32.33 0.40
N ASN A 261 -8.15 -31.64 0.41
CA ASN A 261 -8.39 -30.49 -0.46
C ASN A 261 -8.09 -29.19 0.29
N THR A 262 -6.80 -28.88 0.45
CA THR A 262 -6.28 -27.78 1.26
C THR A 262 -5.50 -26.77 0.42
N ASP A 263 -5.45 -25.52 0.87
CA ASP A 263 -4.65 -24.45 0.24
C ASP A 263 -3.16 -24.53 0.63
N VAL A 264 -2.84 -25.37 1.62
CA VAL A 264 -1.49 -25.61 2.18
C VAL A 264 -1.18 -27.10 2.14
N GLU A 265 0.04 -27.48 1.80
CA GLU A 265 0.55 -28.85 1.81
C GLU A 265 1.83 -28.94 2.65
N LEU A 266 2.10 -30.11 3.24
CA LEU A 266 3.34 -30.34 3.98
C LEU A 266 4.41 -30.93 3.06
N PHE A 267 5.55 -30.26 2.97
CA PHE A 267 6.76 -30.79 2.35
C PHE A 267 7.84 -30.99 3.42
N LYS A 268 8.19 -32.24 3.72
CA LYS A 268 9.13 -32.58 4.81
C LYS A 268 8.81 -31.82 6.11
N GLU A 269 7.53 -31.84 6.50
CA GLU A 269 6.97 -31.17 7.68
C GLU A 269 6.78 -29.64 7.58
N TYR A 270 7.27 -28.99 6.51
CA TYR A 270 7.09 -27.55 6.31
C TYR A 270 5.81 -27.23 5.52
N PRO A 271 4.98 -26.27 5.98
CA PRO A 271 3.77 -25.88 5.29
C PRO A 271 4.09 -24.98 4.09
N LEU A 272 3.83 -25.48 2.88
CA LEU A 272 3.96 -24.75 1.63
C LEU A 272 2.58 -24.46 1.04
N ILE A 273 2.47 -23.40 0.25
CA ILE A 273 1.24 -23.14 -0.51
C ILE A 273 1.05 -24.31 -1.51
N SER A 274 -0.14 -24.91 -1.49
CA SER A 274 -0.50 -26.01 -2.38
C SER A 274 -0.31 -25.59 -3.85
N GLN A 275 0.26 -26.50 -4.64
CA GLN A 275 0.41 -26.31 -6.08
C GLN A 275 -0.69 -27.00 -6.89
N HIS A 276 -1.72 -27.53 -6.22
CA HIS A 276 -2.82 -28.18 -6.90
C HIS A 276 -3.51 -27.19 -7.86
N ALA A 277 -3.69 -27.63 -9.11
CA ALA A 277 -4.31 -26.83 -10.15
C ALA A 277 -5.81 -26.68 -9.92
N SER A 278 -6.23 -25.67 -9.15
CA SER A 278 -7.63 -25.24 -9.14
C SER A 278 -7.88 -24.27 -10.30
N GLY A 279 -8.07 -24.81 -11.51
CA GLY A 279 -8.43 -24.04 -12.72
C GLY A 279 -7.30 -23.79 -13.73
N SER A 280 -7.50 -22.79 -14.60
CA SER A 280 -6.63 -22.45 -15.75
C SER A 280 -5.27 -21.85 -15.37
N THR A 281 -5.08 -21.50 -14.10
CA THR A 281 -3.88 -20.83 -13.60
C THR A 281 -2.95 -21.87 -13.01
N ARG A 282 -1.91 -22.24 -13.74
CA ARG A 282 -0.79 -23.01 -13.20
C ARG A 282 0.08 -22.07 -12.38
N SER A 283 -0.08 -22.04 -11.06
CA SER A 283 1.01 -21.62 -10.18
C SER A 283 2.16 -22.61 -10.38
N GLY A 284 3.32 -22.12 -10.81
CA GLY A 284 4.40 -22.95 -11.33
C GLY A 284 4.92 -24.02 -10.37
N ASN A 285 5.51 -25.07 -10.94
CA ASN A 285 6.25 -26.17 -10.27
C ASN A 285 7.54 -25.67 -9.56
N THR A 286 7.51 -24.50 -8.94
CA THR A 286 8.68 -23.82 -8.39
C THR A 286 9.20 -24.52 -7.13
N SER A 287 8.30 -25.07 -6.29
CA SER A 287 8.71 -25.77 -5.06
C SER A 287 9.51 -27.05 -5.34
N THR A 288 9.04 -27.90 -6.26
CA THR A 288 9.73 -29.14 -6.66
C THR A 288 11.07 -28.88 -7.35
N ARG A 289 11.22 -27.74 -8.03
CA ARG A 289 12.50 -27.32 -8.64
C ARG A 289 13.48 -26.71 -7.64
N ILE A 290 13.01 -25.98 -6.64
CA ILE A 290 13.85 -25.30 -5.64
C ILE A 290 14.23 -26.24 -4.49
N PHE A 291 13.28 -27.02 -3.98
CA PHE A 291 13.46 -27.85 -2.78
C PHE A 291 13.64 -29.35 -3.08
N GLY A 292 13.58 -29.74 -4.35
CA GLY A 292 13.69 -31.12 -4.83
C GLY A 292 12.39 -31.92 -4.70
N GLU A 293 12.42 -33.17 -5.17
CA GLU A 293 11.36 -34.14 -4.88
C GLU A 293 11.51 -34.61 -3.42
N GLY A 294 10.39 -34.61 -2.70
CA GLY A 294 10.30 -35.03 -1.29
C GLY A 294 10.02 -36.52 -1.18
#